data_AF-M5RQI9-F1
#
_entry.id   AF-M5RQI9-F1
#
_cell.length_a   1.000
_cell.length_b   1.000
_cell.length_c   1.000
_cell.angle_alpha   90.00
_cell.angle_beta   90.00
_cell.angle_gamma   90.00
#
_symmetry.space_group_name_H-M   'P 1'
#
loop_
_entity.id
_entity.type
_entity.pdbx_description
1 polymer ?
#
loop_
_entity_poly.entity_id
_entity_poly.type
_entity_poly.pdbx_seq_one_letter_code
_entity_poly.pdbx_strand_id
1 'polypeptide(L)'
;MFKKRRWGRKGFTLVELVVVVLILGILAAVAAPRMFDTAGNARDNATRQSLVVIRDAIDLYKAQTGEYPELTSLTTDLKPYLQGAFPATQVGSDPGAGVVAGTSPLSTATDAGGWIYDEATGEFCVNDTDYITKW
;
A
#
# COMPACT_ATOMS: atom_id res chain seq x y z
N MET A 1 -6.31 17.46 72.80
CA MET A 1 -5.65 16.19 72.42
C MET A 1 -6.35 15.63 71.19
N PHE A 2 -5.72 15.67 70.00
CA PHE A 2 -6.33 15.23 68.73
C PHE A 2 -6.04 13.75 68.46
N LYS A 3 -7.09 12.92 68.42
CA LYS A 3 -7.00 11.47 68.16
C LYS A 3 -6.88 11.23 66.64
N LYS A 4 -5.66 11.02 66.15
CA LYS A 4 -5.35 10.72 64.75
C LYS A 4 -5.95 9.34 64.38
N ARG A 5 -7.08 9.33 63.65
CA ARG A 5 -7.67 8.09 63.11
C ARG A 5 -6.78 7.55 61.99
N ARG A 6 -6.07 6.44 62.24
CA ARG A 6 -5.32 5.72 61.20
C ARG A 6 -6.32 4.95 60.33
N TRP A 7 -6.57 5.41 59.11
CA TRP A 7 -7.25 4.57 58.12
C TRP A 7 -6.34 3.38 57.78
N GLY A 8 -6.82 2.17 58.06
CA GLY A 8 -6.14 0.94 57.69
C GLY A 8 -6.02 0.83 56.18
N ARG A 9 -4.82 0.54 55.68
CA ARG A 9 -4.60 0.25 54.27
C ARG A 9 -5.29 -1.08 53.97
N LYS A 10 -6.44 -1.05 53.31
CA LYS A 10 -7.09 -2.25 52.76
C LYS A 10 -6.21 -2.73 51.60
N GLY A 11 -5.69 -3.96 51.70
CA GLY A 11 -4.94 -4.60 50.62
C GLY A 11 -5.87 -5.00 49.48
N PHE A 12 -5.32 -5.10 48.26
CA PHE A 12 -6.01 -5.61 47.08
C PHE A 12 -6.56 -7.01 47.34
N THR A 13 -7.78 -7.29 46.89
CA THR A 13 -8.34 -8.64 46.93
C THR A 13 -7.93 -9.44 45.69
N LEU A 14 -7.80 -10.77 45.81
CA LEU A 14 -7.53 -11.64 44.66
C LEU A 14 -8.61 -11.50 43.58
N VAL A 15 -9.87 -11.33 43.99
CA VAL A 15 -11.01 -11.16 43.08
C VAL A 15 -10.86 -9.90 42.24
N GLU A 16 -10.36 -8.81 42.83
CA GLU A 16 -10.15 -7.53 42.16
C GLU A 16 -9.11 -7.65 41.04
N LEU A 17 -8.03 -8.40 41.27
CA LEU A 17 -7.03 -8.66 40.23
C LEU A 17 -7.55 -9.60 39.13
N VAL A 18 -8.36 -10.61 39.49
CA VAL A 18 -8.98 -11.54 38.53
C VAL A 18 -9.94 -10.82 37.58
N VAL A 19 -10.78 -9.93 38.09
CA VAL A 19 -11.71 -9.15 37.24
C VAL A 19 -10.95 -8.23 36.29
N VAL A 20 -9.85 -7.61 36.75
CA VAL A 20 -9.03 -6.73 35.90
C VAL A 20 -8.40 -7.50 34.75
N VAL A 21 -7.75 -8.64 35.00
CA VAL A 21 -7.13 -9.43 33.91
C VAL A 21 -8.16 -10.03 32.97
N LEU A 22 -9.37 -10.35 33.47
CA LEU A 22 -10.49 -10.80 32.64
C LEU A 22 -10.97 -9.70 31.68
N ILE A 23 -11.15 -8.47 32.17
CA ILE A 23 -11.52 -7.34 31.31
C ILE A 23 -10.41 -7.04 30.30
N LEU A 24 -9.13 -7.05 30.71
CA LEU A 24 -8.00 -6.85 29.80
C LEU A 24 -7.94 -7.94 28.72
N GLY A 25 -8.25 -9.20 29.04
CA GLY A 25 -8.33 -10.29 28.07
C GLY A 25 -9.42 -10.10 27.02
N ILE A 26 -10.63 -9.65 27.43
CA ILE A 26 -11.74 -9.36 26.51
C ILE A 26 -11.38 -8.19 25.59
N LEU A 27 -10.82 -7.10 26.15
CA LEU A 27 -10.40 -5.95 25.37
C LEU A 27 -9.31 -6.31 24.35
N ALA A 28 -8.32 -7.11 24.73
CA ALA A 28 -7.28 -7.57 23.82
C ALA A 28 -7.83 -8.42 22.66
N ALA A 29 -8.76 -9.34 22.95
CA ALA A 29 -9.38 -10.20 21.95
C ALA A 29 -10.21 -9.42 20.91
N VAL A 30 -10.92 -8.37 21.33
CA VAL A 30 -11.76 -7.54 20.45
C VAL A 30 -10.95 -6.51 19.66
N ALA A 31 -9.83 -6.02 20.22
CA ALA A 31 -9.00 -4.99 19.58
C ALA A 31 -8.10 -5.53 18.46
N ALA A 32 -7.65 -6.79 18.55
CA ALA A 32 -6.68 -7.36 17.61
C ALA A 32 -7.09 -7.42 16.12
N PRO A 33 -8.33 -7.78 15.73
CA PRO A 33 -8.61 -8.11 14.32
C PRO A 33 -8.70 -6.91 13.37
N ARG A 34 -8.87 -5.67 13.84
CA ARG A 34 -9.19 -4.53 12.96
C ARG A 34 -8.00 -3.88 12.25
N MET A 35 -6.78 -4.12 12.71
CA MET A 35 -5.59 -3.38 12.23
C MET A 35 -5.00 -3.95 10.93
N PHE A 36 -5.17 -5.25 10.67
CA PHE A 36 -4.49 -5.92 9.55
C PHE A 36 -5.14 -5.63 8.19
N ASP A 37 -6.47 -5.58 8.11
CA ASP A 37 -7.18 -5.36 6.83
C ASP A 37 -7.02 -3.94 6.29
N THR A 38 -6.89 -2.96 7.19
CA THR A 38 -6.79 -1.54 6.81
C THR A 38 -5.47 -1.24 6.11
N ALA A 39 -4.37 -1.87 6.55
CA ALA A 39 -3.05 -1.66 5.96
C ALA A 39 -2.95 -2.24 4.54
N GLY A 40 -3.52 -3.42 4.30
CA GLY A 40 -3.58 -4.04 2.97
C GLY A 40 -4.38 -3.19 1.98
N ASN A 41 -5.59 -2.77 2.38
CA ASN A 41 -6.45 -1.92 1.55
C ASN A 41 -5.79 -0.56 1.24
N ALA A 42 -5.06 0.03 2.18
CA ALA A 42 -4.33 1.27 1.96
C ALA A 42 -3.25 1.13 0.88
N ARG A 43 -2.51 0.02 0.86
CA ARG A 43 -1.49 -0.28 -0.17
C ARG A 43 -2.11 -0.51 -1.54
N ASP A 44 -3.19 -1.29 -1.62
CA ASP A 44 -3.93 -1.49 -2.87
C ASP A 44 -4.42 -0.15 -3.44
N ASN A 45 -5.03 0.68 -2.61
CA ASN A 45 -5.53 1.99 -3.02
C ASN A 45 -4.39 2.94 -3.45
N ALA A 46 -3.25 2.92 -2.75
CA ALA A 46 -2.08 3.70 -3.13
C ALA A 46 -1.54 3.28 -4.50
N THR A 47 -1.40 1.98 -4.78
CA THR A 47 -0.97 1.49 -6.09
C THR A 47 -1.96 1.84 -7.19
N ARG A 48 -3.28 1.72 -6.93
CA ARG A 48 -4.30 2.15 -7.90
C ARG A 48 -4.20 3.63 -8.24
N GLN A 49 -3.96 4.48 -7.25
CA GLN A 49 -3.76 5.90 -7.48
C GLN A 49 -2.50 6.16 -8.32
N SER A 50 -1.39 5.49 -8.00
CA SER A 50 -0.17 5.55 -8.81
C SER A 50 -0.41 5.13 -10.26
N LEU A 51 -1.18 4.05 -10.50
CA LEU A 51 -1.54 3.59 -11.83
C LEU A 51 -2.30 4.64 -12.63
N VAL A 52 -3.32 5.26 -12.05
CA VAL A 52 -4.10 6.31 -12.71
C VAL A 52 -3.20 7.48 -13.10
N VAL A 53 -2.37 7.96 -12.17
CA VAL A 53 -1.46 9.08 -12.43
C VAL A 53 -0.46 8.76 -13.55
N ILE A 54 0.08 7.55 -13.60
CA ILE A 54 1.02 7.15 -14.64
C ILE A 54 0.32 6.97 -15.99
N ARG A 55 -0.85 6.30 -16.02
CA ARG A 55 -1.64 6.11 -17.25
C ARG A 55 -2.07 7.46 -17.84
N ASP A 56 -2.54 8.40 -17.02
CA ASP A 56 -2.90 9.75 -17.44
C ASP A 56 -1.68 10.51 -18.02
N ALA A 57 -0.50 10.32 -17.43
CA ALA A 57 0.74 10.93 -17.94
C ALA A 57 1.17 10.32 -19.29
N ILE A 58 1.01 9.01 -19.47
CA ILE A 58 1.27 8.32 -20.75
C ILE A 58 0.31 8.82 -21.84
N ASP A 59 -0.99 8.92 -21.51
CA ASP A 59 -2.00 9.42 -22.45
C ASP A 59 -1.74 10.88 -22.82
N LEU A 60 -1.34 11.71 -21.86
CA LEU A 60 -0.99 13.11 -22.11
C LEU A 60 0.29 13.25 -22.94
N TYR A 61 1.30 12.40 -22.70
CA TYR A 61 2.51 12.35 -23.54
C TYR A 61 2.12 12.03 -24.98
N LYS A 62 1.37 10.95 -25.20
CA LYS A 62 0.89 10.55 -26.53
C LYS A 62 0.06 11.64 -27.20
N ALA A 63 -0.78 12.34 -26.44
CA ALA A 63 -1.57 13.44 -26.99
C ALA A 63 -0.71 14.60 -27.49
N GLN A 64 0.49 14.80 -26.95
CA GLN A 64 1.40 15.88 -27.35
C GLN A 64 2.40 15.47 -28.44
N THR A 65 2.93 14.26 -28.37
CA THR A 65 4.00 13.78 -29.28
C THR A 65 3.46 12.94 -30.44
N GLY A 66 2.26 12.38 -30.30
CA GLY A 66 1.64 11.45 -31.26
C GLY A 66 2.04 9.99 -31.05
N GLU A 67 3.02 9.71 -30.18
CA GLU A 67 3.57 8.38 -29.94
C GLU A 67 3.62 8.07 -28.45
N TYR A 68 3.58 6.78 -28.09
CA TYR A 68 3.80 6.35 -26.71
C TYR A 68 5.28 6.51 -26.34
N PRO A 69 5.61 6.78 -25.06
CA PRO A 69 7.01 6.90 -24.64
C PRO A 69 7.72 5.56 -24.78
N GLU A 70 8.97 5.57 -25.22
CA GLU A 70 9.82 4.37 -25.27
C GLU A 70 10.12 3.89 -23.84
N LEU A 71 10.24 2.57 -23.64
CA LEU A 71 10.52 2.04 -22.30
C LEU A 71 11.81 2.61 -21.69
N THR A 72 12.83 2.85 -22.53
CA THR A 72 14.14 3.33 -22.05
C THR A 72 14.12 4.77 -21.54
N SER A 73 13.24 5.61 -22.09
CA SER A 73 13.10 7.02 -21.73
C SER A 73 11.85 7.32 -20.90
N LEU A 74 10.97 6.34 -20.67
CA LEU A 74 9.67 6.49 -20.00
C LEU A 74 9.71 7.37 -18.74
N THR A 75 10.65 7.11 -17.82
CA THR A 75 10.73 7.88 -16.56
C THR A 75 11.17 9.34 -16.76
N THR A 76 11.91 9.62 -17.84
CA THR A 76 12.34 10.97 -18.22
C THR A 76 11.24 11.69 -18.99
N ASP A 77 10.60 11.00 -19.93
CA ASP A 77 9.55 11.52 -20.80
C ASP A 77 8.28 11.88 -20.01
N LEU A 78 7.96 11.11 -18.98
CA LEU A 78 6.79 11.36 -18.13
C LEU A 78 7.04 12.43 -17.05
N LYS A 79 8.30 12.80 -16.78
CA LYS A 79 8.65 13.78 -15.73
C LYS A 79 7.92 15.12 -15.82
N PRO A 80 7.67 15.72 -17.00
CA PRO A 80 6.93 16.99 -17.10
C PRO A 80 5.45 16.87 -16.72
N TYR A 81 4.89 15.66 -16.78
CA TYR A 81 3.46 15.38 -16.56
C TYR A 81 3.17 14.85 -15.16
N LEU A 82 4.21 14.51 -14.39
CA LEU A 82 4.11 13.98 -13.04
C LEU A 82 4.46 15.06 -12.01
N GLN A 83 3.68 15.13 -10.93
CA GLN A 83 3.98 15.99 -9.80
C GLN A 83 4.85 15.24 -8.78
N GLY A 84 6.15 15.14 -9.05
CA GLY A 84 7.13 14.56 -8.14
C GLY A 84 7.97 13.44 -8.75
N ALA A 85 8.48 12.54 -7.90
CA ALA A 85 9.18 11.35 -8.35
C ALA A 85 8.23 10.38 -9.06
N PHE A 86 8.78 9.54 -9.94
CA PHE A 86 8.01 8.48 -10.59
C PHE A 86 7.39 7.57 -9.51
N PRO A 87 6.05 7.37 -9.51
CA PRO A 87 5.40 6.62 -8.43
C PRO A 87 5.86 5.15 -8.39
N ALA A 88 6.16 4.66 -7.20
CA ALA A 88 6.40 3.24 -6.93
C ALA A 88 5.07 2.50 -6.70
N THR A 89 5.04 1.19 -6.93
CA THR A 89 3.91 0.38 -6.45
C THR A 89 3.98 0.32 -4.92
N GLN A 90 2.88 -0.09 -4.26
CA GLN A 90 2.87 -0.42 -2.83
C GLN A 90 2.49 -1.90 -2.59
N VAL A 91 2.43 -2.67 -3.68
CA VAL A 91 1.99 -4.07 -3.74
C VAL A 91 2.91 -4.85 -4.66
N GLY A 92 2.87 -6.17 -4.52
CA GLY A 92 3.73 -7.11 -5.26
C GLY A 92 5.05 -7.42 -4.55
N SER A 93 5.83 -8.31 -5.17
CA SER A 93 7.07 -8.89 -4.63
C SER A 93 8.19 -7.87 -4.33
N ASP A 94 8.39 -6.88 -5.20
CA ASP A 94 9.34 -5.77 -4.99
C ASP A 94 8.73 -4.42 -5.41
N PRO A 95 8.10 -3.67 -4.49
CA PRO A 95 7.41 -2.44 -4.85
C PRO A 95 8.32 -1.29 -5.30
N GLY A 96 9.61 -1.36 -4.98
CA GLY A 96 10.61 -0.37 -5.36
C GLY A 96 11.32 -0.65 -6.69
N ALA A 97 11.00 -1.78 -7.34
CA ALA A 97 11.55 -2.12 -8.64
C ALA A 97 11.08 -1.14 -9.73
N GLY A 98 11.85 -1.09 -10.82
CA GLY A 98 11.59 -0.20 -11.95
C GLY A 98 10.44 -0.66 -12.85
N VAL A 99 10.46 -0.16 -14.09
CA VAL A 99 9.52 -0.58 -15.13
C VAL A 99 10.21 -1.61 -16.03
N VAL A 100 9.55 -2.73 -16.29
CA VAL A 100 10.01 -3.77 -17.23
C VAL A 100 9.17 -3.78 -18.50
N ALA A 101 9.75 -4.28 -19.59
CA ALA A 101 9.06 -4.46 -20.85
C ALA A 101 7.95 -5.51 -20.71
N GLY A 102 6.80 -5.23 -21.31
CA GLY A 102 5.71 -6.18 -21.50
C GLY A 102 5.30 -6.30 -22.94
N THR A 103 4.39 -7.23 -23.21
CA THR A 103 3.79 -7.42 -24.53
C THR A 103 2.29 -7.58 -24.35
N SER A 104 1.51 -6.73 -25.00
CA SER A 104 0.06 -6.74 -24.88
C SER A 104 -0.56 -8.02 -25.45
N PRO A 105 -1.66 -8.51 -24.83
CA PRO A 105 -2.21 -8.02 -23.57
C PRO A 105 -1.29 -8.34 -22.39
N LEU A 106 -1.10 -7.40 -21.46
CA LEU A 106 -0.26 -7.60 -20.28
C LEU A 106 -0.95 -8.56 -19.29
N SER A 107 -0.83 -9.86 -19.54
CA SER A 107 -1.49 -10.92 -18.75
C SER A 107 -0.54 -11.83 -17.97
N THR A 108 0.77 -11.69 -18.17
CA THR A 108 1.80 -12.53 -17.51
C THR A 108 2.85 -11.65 -16.85
N ALA A 109 2.99 -11.77 -15.54
CA ALA A 109 4.02 -11.06 -14.79
C ALA A 109 5.38 -11.73 -14.99
N THR A 110 6.45 -10.93 -14.89
CA THR A 110 7.82 -11.45 -14.79
C THR A 110 8.24 -11.70 -13.34
N ASP A 111 7.38 -11.31 -12.38
CA ASP A 111 7.56 -11.36 -10.93
C ASP A 111 8.84 -10.67 -10.41
N ALA A 112 9.46 -9.83 -11.25
CA ALA A 112 10.57 -8.96 -10.87
C ALA A 112 10.14 -7.78 -9.99
N GLY A 113 8.84 -7.64 -9.71
CA GLY A 113 8.25 -6.52 -8.98
C GLY A 113 8.14 -5.25 -9.83
N GLY A 114 7.61 -4.19 -9.21
CA GLY A 114 7.45 -2.88 -9.85
C GLY A 114 6.36 -2.89 -10.93
N TRP A 115 6.67 -2.31 -12.08
CA TRP A 115 5.69 -2.05 -13.14
C TRP A 115 6.04 -2.79 -14.42
N ILE A 116 5.03 -3.12 -15.22
CA ILE A 116 5.19 -3.64 -16.58
C ILE A 116 4.51 -2.68 -17.57
N TYR A 117 5.18 -2.43 -18.69
CA TYR A 117 4.76 -1.46 -19.70
C TYR A 117 4.96 -2.02 -21.11
N ASP A 118 3.96 -1.85 -21.97
CA ASP A 118 4.07 -2.08 -23.41
C ASP A 118 4.10 -0.75 -24.18
N GLU A 119 5.23 -0.46 -24.82
CA GLU A 119 5.43 0.76 -25.61
C GLU A 119 4.64 0.79 -26.93
N ALA A 120 4.20 -0.37 -27.45
CA ALA A 120 3.40 -0.43 -28.67
C ALA A 120 1.95 0.00 -28.43
N THR A 121 1.41 -0.29 -27.24
CA THR A 121 0.00 -0.08 -26.90
C THR A 121 -0.22 0.97 -25.82
N GLY A 122 0.83 1.32 -25.07
CA GLY A 122 0.74 2.18 -23.88
C GLY A 122 0.18 1.47 -22.65
N GLU A 123 -0.02 0.15 -22.70
CA GLU A 123 -0.57 -0.61 -21.58
C GLU A 123 0.42 -0.58 -20.40
N PHE A 124 -0.09 -0.29 -19.19
CA PHE A 124 0.73 -0.15 -17.99
C PHE A 124 0.03 -0.79 -16.80
N CYS A 125 0.67 -1.76 -16.14
CA CYS A 125 0.12 -2.44 -14.97
C CYS A 125 1.22 -2.87 -13.99
N VAL A 126 0.81 -3.51 -12.88
CA VAL A 126 1.74 -4.01 -11.85
C VAL A 126 2.41 -5.30 -12.33
N ASN A 127 3.73 -5.39 -12.17
CA ASN A 127 4.50 -6.58 -12.51
C ASN A 127 4.52 -7.60 -11.37
N ASP A 128 3.34 -8.15 -11.07
CA ASP A 128 3.18 -9.20 -10.07
C ASP A 128 2.00 -10.10 -10.45
N THR A 129 2.19 -11.43 -10.34
CA THR A 129 1.18 -12.43 -10.73
C THR A 129 -0.18 -12.22 -10.05
N ASP A 130 -0.20 -11.77 -8.79
CA ASP A 130 -1.46 -11.55 -8.05
C ASP A 130 -2.16 -10.24 -8.44
N TYR A 131 -1.45 -9.30 -9.07
CA TYR A 131 -1.94 -7.94 -9.34
C TYR A 131 -2.07 -7.60 -10.83
N ILE A 132 -1.42 -8.34 -11.72
CA ILE A 132 -1.33 -7.98 -13.14
C ILE A 132 -2.69 -7.90 -13.85
N THR A 133 -3.67 -8.72 -13.43
CA THR A 133 -5.04 -8.71 -13.97
C THR A 133 -6.04 -7.95 -13.10
N LYS A 134 -5.57 -7.33 -12.00
CA LYS A 134 -6.46 -6.81 -10.96
C LYS A 134 -7.14 -5.49 -11.39
N TRP A 135 -6.48 -4.64 -12.21
CA TRP A 135 -6.95 -3.29 -12.61
C TRP A 135 -6.47 -2.80 -13.99
#